data_AF-A0AAD8XVF1-F1
#
_entry.id   AF-A0AAD8XVF1-F1
#
_cell.length_a   1.000
_cell.length_b   1.000
_cell.length_c   1.000
_cell.angle_alpha   90.00
_cell.angle_beta   90.00
_cell.angle_gamma   90.00
#
_symmetry.space_group_name_H-M   'P 1'
#
loop_
_entity.id
_entity.type
_entity.pdbx_description
1 polymer ?
#
loop_
_entity_poly.entity_id
_entity_poly.type
_entity_poly.pdbx_seq_one_letter_code
_entity_poly.pdbx_strand_id
1 'polypeptide(L)'
;MCCACCGIAEGDDIKLKTCTACKSARYCSVKYQKEHRPQHKRACKKRAAELRDELLFKQPESTHYGDCPICCLPLLIDEHKCLMMTCCSKRICNGCDYANQMRELDGNLQQKCPLCRRLVPKTQEQVKMNNLKRVAAIDPVAMCQMGSIRFNDGDYDTAFEYWTKATGLGDVGSHYNLSLLYKKGLGVEKDKKNSCVISFGSGCHWRGPIILQTRKMVGKREQ
;
A
#
# COMPACT_ATOMS: atom_id res chain seq x y z
N MET A 1 -24.24 15.04 7.95
CA MET A 1 -24.04 13.58 7.77
C MET A 1 -24.78 12.86 8.88
N CYS A 2 -25.41 11.70 8.63
CA CYS A 2 -26.27 11.04 9.62
C CYS A 2 -25.87 9.57 9.88
N CYS A 3 -26.23 9.06 11.05
CA CYS A 3 -26.11 7.64 11.39
C CYS A 3 -27.00 6.80 10.46
N ALA A 4 -26.40 5.80 9.81
CA ALA A 4 -27.08 4.94 8.84
C ALA A 4 -28.16 4.02 9.47
N CYS A 5 -28.19 3.91 10.81
CA CYS A 5 -29.16 3.08 11.52
C CYS A 5 -30.30 3.90 12.15
N CYS A 6 -29.96 4.94 12.93
CA CYS A 6 -30.95 5.71 13.69
C CYS A 6 -31.27 7.09 13.09
N GLY A 7 -30.62 7.49 12.00
CA GLY A 7 -30.87 8.76 11.32
C GLY A 7 -30.34 10.02 12.02
N ILE A 8 -29.82 9.90 13.24
CA ILE A 8 -29.28 11.02 14.01
C ILE A 8 -28.14 11.70 13.25
N ALA A 9 -28.21 13.03 13.13
CA ALA A 9 -27.18 13.84 12.50
C ALA A 9 -25.92 13.94 13.38
N GLU A 10 -24.77 14.04 12.73
CA GLU A 10 -23.51 14.41 13.36
C GLU A 10 -23.61 15.86 13.87
N GLY A 11 -23.23 16.07 15.12
CA GLY A 11 -23.25 17.36 15.81
C GLY A 11 -22.20 17.37 16.92
N ASP A 12 -22.14 18.46 17.69
CA ASP A 12 -21.08 18.67 18.70
C ASP A 12 -20.99 17.53 19.73
N ASP A 13 -22.13 16.96 20.12
CA ASP A 13 -22.21 15.87 21.10
C ASP A 13 -22.13 14.45 20.48
N ILE A 14 -22.24 14.31 19.16
CA ILE A 14 -22.38 13.00 18.50
C ILE A 14 -21.37 12.87 17.36
N LYS A 15 -20.26 12.19 17.65
CA LYS A 15 -19.24 11.82 16.66
C LYS A 15 -19.60 10.52 15.96
N LEU A 16 -19.74 10.56 14.63
CA LEU A 16 -20.04 9.37 13.85
C LEU A 16 -18.75 8.65 13.40
N LYS A 17 -18.72 7.33 13.56
CA LYS A 17 -17.63 6.48 13.06
C LYS A 17 -17.98 5.91 11.70
N THR A 18 -17.08 6.05 10.73
CA THR A 18 -17.24 5.44 9.40
C THR A 18 -17.03 3.93 9.44
N CYS A 19 -17.80 3.21 8.61
CA CYS A 19 -17.60 1.79 8.36
C CYS A 19 -16.18 1.58 7.81
N THR A 20 -15.37 0.80 8.52
CA THR A 20 -13.96 0.59 8.16
C THR A 20 -13.78 -0.09 6.80
N ALA A 21 -14.72 -0.94 6.40
CA ALA A 21 -14.64 -1.70 5.16
C ALA A 21 -15.06 -0.91 3.91
N CYS A 22 -16.20 -0.22 3.95
CA CYS A 22 -16.75 0.44 2.75
C CYS A 22 -16.63 1.97 2.76
N LYS A 23 -16.29 2.57 3.90
CA LYS A 23 -16.20 4.03 4.12
C LYS A 23 -17.47 4.85 3.82
N SER A 24 -18.54 4.24 3.31
CA SER A 24 -19.78 4.92 2.91
C SER A 24 -20.84 5.05 4.00
N ALA A 25 -20.88 4.13 4.97
CA ALA A 25 -21.83 4.20 6.09
C ALA A 25 -21.15 4.79 7.34
N ARG A 26 -21.93 5.51 8.16
CA ARG A 26 -21.49 6.11 9.42
C ARG A 26 -22.42 5.70 10.56
N TYR A 27 -21.87 5.53 11.76
CA TYR A 27 -22.61 5.05 12.93
C TYR A 27 -22.22 5.82 14.18
N CYS A 28 -23.19 6.17 15.02
CA CYS A 28 -22.94 6.77 16.33
C CYS A 28 -22.46 5.74 17.37
N SER A 29 -22.70 4.44 17.15
CA SER A 29 -22.23 3.38 18.06
C SER A 29 -21.99 2.05 17.34
N VAL A 30 -21.20 1.19 17.99
CA VAL A 30 -20.95 -0.18 17.52
C VAL A 30 -22.23 -1.02 17.54
N LYS A 31 -23.14 -0.75 18.49
CA LYS A 31 -24.46 -1.41 18.59
C LYS A 31 -25.26 -1.18 17.30
N TYR A 32 -25.43 0.08 16.90
CA TYR A 32 -26.17 0.43 15.70
C TYR A 32 -25.49 -0.05 14.40
N GLN A 33 -24.16 -0.14 14.38
CA GLN A 33 -23.46 -0.77 13.26
C GLN A 33 -23.80 -2.26 13.11
N LYS A 34 -23.92 -2.99 14.22
CA LYS A 34 -24.30 -4.42 14.22
C LYS A 34 -25.76 -4.61 13.81
N GLU A 35 -26.65 -3.77 14.31
CA GLU A 35 -28.09 -3.80 13.96
C GLU A 35 -28.34 -3.52 12.47
N HIS A 36 -27.64 -2.53 11.89
CA HIS A 36 -27.74 -2.22 10.45
C HIS A 36 -26.98 -3.23 9.55
N ARG A 37 -26.12 -4.09 10.11
CA ARG A 37 -25.25 -5.00 9.34
C ARG A 37 -26.01 -5.90 8.37
N PRO A 38 -27.16 -6.54 8.70
CA PRO A 38 -27.88 -7.42 7.78
C PRO A 38 -28.32 -6.70 6.49
N GLN A 39 -28.81 -5.46 6.62
CA GLN A 39 -29.25 -4.63 5.49
C GLN A 39 -28.05 -4.11 4.68
N HIS A 40 -26.97 -3.73 5.37
CA HIS A 40 -25.79 -3.13 4.76
C HIS A 40 -24.83 -4.14 4.12
N LYS A 41 -24.78 -5.39 4.59
CA LYS A 41 -23.70 -6.37 4.29
C LYS A 41 -23.40 -6.49 2.80
N ARG A 42 -24.44 -6.59 1.96
CA ARG A 42 -24.28 -6.73 0.50
C ARG A 42 -23.69 -5.48 -0.13
N ALA A 43 -24.26 -4.31 0.16
CA ALA A 43 -23.77 -3.03 -0.34
C ALA A 43 -22.35 -2.73 0.16
N CYS A 44 -22.06 -3.06 1.42
CA CYS A 44 -20.73 -2.94 2.03
C CYS A 44 -19.68 -3.76 1.29
N LYS A 45 -19.97 -5.03 0.97
CA LYS A 45 -19.05 -5.89 0.22
C LYS A 45 -18.78 -5.35 -1.17
N LYS A 46 -19.82 -4.89 -1.88
CA LYS A 46 -19.68 -4.31 -3.21
C LYS A 46 -18.80 -3.05 -3.18
N ARG A 47 -19.10 -2.11 -2.30
CA ARG A 47 -18.33 -0.86 -2.18
C ARG A 47 -16.89 -1.10 -1.72
N ALA A 48 -16.67 -2.07 -0.82
CA ALA A 48 -15.32 -2.45 -0.41
C ALA A 48 -14.51 -3.05 -1.57
N ALA A 49 -15.15 -3.78 -2.49
CA ALA A 49 -14.50 -4.24 -3.71
C ALA A 49 -14.18 -3.06 -4.65
N GLU A 50 -15.13 -2.16 -4.88
CA GLU A 50 -14.91 -0.95 -5.70
C GLU A 50 -13.76 -0.08 -5.16
N LEU A 51 -13.67 0.12 -3.85
CA LEU A 51 -12.57 0.87 -3.23
C LEU A 51 -11.22 0.18 -3.37
N ARG A 52 -11.20 -1.16 -3.35
CA ARG A 52 -9.99 -1.93 -3.62
C ARG A 52 -9.57 -1.75 -5.07
N ASP A 53 -10.50 -1.89 -6.01
CA ASP A 53 -10.24 -1.69 -7.44
C ASP A 53 -9.74 -0.27 -7.70
N GLU A 54 -10.37 0.75 -7.10
CA GLU A 54 -9.92 2.14 -7.21
C GLU A 54 -8.47 2.31 -6.72
N LEU A 55 -8.13 1.75 -5.57
CA LEU A 55 -6.77 1.80 -5.04
C LEU A 55 -5.75 1.05 -5.91
N LEU A 56 -6.17 -0.04 -6.57
CA LEU A 56 -5.33 -0.86 -7.43
C LEU A 56 -5.08 -0.24 -8.81
N PHE A 57 -6.11 0.37 -9.40
CA PHE A 57 -6.06 0.90 -10.76
C PHE A 57 -5.84 2.42 -10.81
N LYS A 58 -5.85 3.10 -9.66
CA LYS A 58 -5.41 4.49 -9.58
C LYS A 58 -3.95 4.55 -10.01
N GLN A 59 -3.69 5.33 -11.07
CA GLN A 59 -2.33 5.58 -11.51
C GLN A 59 -1.56 6.31 -10.39
N PRO A 60 -0.36 5.84 -10.03
CA PRO A 60 0.48 6.57 -9.10
C PRO A 60 0.88 7.92 -9.70
N GLU A 61 1.03 8.93 -8.86
CA GLU A 61 1.39 10.29 -9.28
C GLU A 61 2.82 10.39 -9.82
N SER A 62 3.65 9.39 -9.53
CA SER A 62 5.02 9.27 -10.03
C SER A 62 5.32 7.84 -10.48
N THR A 63 6.30 7.71 -11.38
CA THR A 63 6.85 6.45 -11.86
C THR A 63 8.18 6.10 -11.18
N HIS A 64 8.59 6.86 -10.16
CA HIS A 64 9.81 6.66 -9.39
C HIS A 64 9.57 6.94 -7.89
N TYR A 65 10.50 6.55 -7.04
CA TYR A 65 10.45 6.76 -5.58
C TYR A 65 10.73 8.21 -5.13
N GLY A 66 10.75 9.16 -6.06
CA GLY A 66 11.36 10.49 -5.88
C GLY A 66 12.83 10.50 -6.27
N ASP A 67 13.60 11.44 -5.74
CA ASP A 67 15.01 11.63 -6.06
C ASP A 67 15.90 11.19 -4.90
N CYS A 68 17.13 10.77 -5.23
CA CYS A 68 18.13 10.43 -4.25
C CYS A 68 18.49 11.67 -3.44
N PRO A 69 18.38 11.66 -2.10
CA PRO A 69 18.68 12.83 -1.27
C PRO A 69 20.17 13.22 -1.24
N ILE A 70 21.05 12.46 -1.91
CA ILE A 70 22.50 12.70 -1.94
C ILE A 70 22.93 13.23 -3.31
N CYS A 71 22.51 12.58 -4.40
CA CYS A 71 22.92 12.97 -5.75
C CYS A 71 21.80 13.60 -6.60
N CYS A 72 20.59 13.73 -6.04
CA CYS A 72 19.40 14.29 -6.71
C CYS A 72 18.99 13.56 -7.99
N LEU A 73 19.47 12.33 -8.22
CA LEU A 73 19.06 11.51 -9.36
C LEU A 73 17.76 10.76 -9.05
N PRO A 74 16.86 10.57 -10.03
CA PRO A 74 15.63 9.82 -9.85
C PRO A 74 15.87 8.38 -9.37
N LEU A 75 15.13 7.98 -8.34
CA LEU A 75 15.16 6.63 -7.78
C LEU A 75 14.11 5.75 -8.45
N LEU A 76 14.53 4.99 -9.47
CA LEU A 76 13.63 4.11 -10.21
C LEU A 76 12.96 3.07 -9.28
N ILE A 77 11.73 2.66 -9.65
CA ILE A 77 11.00 1.54 -9.01
C ILE A 77 11.63 0.22 -9.44
N ASP A 78 12.86 0.00 -8.97
CA ASP A 78 13.66 -1.19 -9.23
C ASP A 78 14.35 -1.54 -7.92
N GLU A 79 14.09 -2.76 -7.42
CA GLU A 79 14.62 -3.25 -6.16
C GLU A 79 16.15 -3.35 -6.14
N HIS A 80 16.80 -3.36 -7.31
CA HIS A 80 18.24 -3.46 -7.44
C HIS A 80 18.95 -2.12 -7.66
N LYS A 81 18.22 -0.99 -7.66
CA LYS A 81 18.81 0.34 -7.91
C LYS A 81 18.78 1.28 -6.71
N CYS A 82 17.96 0.97 -5.71
CA CYS A 82 17.85 1.78 -4.50
C CYS A 82 17.80 0.92 -3.24
N LEU A 83 18.35 1.47 -2.16
CA LEU A 83 18.35 0.88 -0.84
C LEU A 83 17.51 1.73 0.10
N MET A 84 16.70 1.10 0.96
CA MET A 84 16.04 1.78 2.07
C MET A 84 16.91 1.73 3.34
N MET A 85 17.19 2.90 3.91
CA MET A 85 17.83 3.04 5.22
C MET A 85 16.82 2.84 6.34
N THR A 86 16.87 1.70 7.02
CA THR A 86 15.91 1.33 8.10
C THR A 86 15.95 2.30 9.29
N CYS A 87 17.07 2.99 9.53
CA CYS A 87 17.18 3.98 10.60
C CYS A 87 16.23 5.18 10.41
N CYS A 88 16.01 5.59 9.16
CA CYS A 88 15.37 6.85 8.79
C CYS A 88 14.26 6.73 7.75
N SER A 89 14.00 5.52 7.24
CA SER A 89 13.05 5.23 6.16
C SER A 89 13.29 6.05 4.89
N LYS A 90 14.54 6.39 4.60
CA LYS A 90 14.89 7.11 3.37
C LYS A 90 15.48 6.14 2.36
N ARG A 91 15.08 6.29 1.10
CA ARG A 91 15.68 5.57 -0.02
C ARG A 91 16.84 6.39 -0.58
N ILE A 92 17.94 5.71 -0.91
CA ILE A 92 19.09 6.29 -1.62
C ILE A 92 19.46 5.37 -2.78
N CYS A 93 20.14 5.90 -3.80
CA CYS A 93 20.63 5.06 -4.89
C CYS A 93 21.82 4.22 -4.44
N ASN A 94 21.99 3.04 -5.04
CA ASN A 94 23.08 2.12 -4.69
C ASN A 94 24.46 2.74 -4.93
N GLY A 95 24.60 3.68 -5.89
CA GLY A 95 25.84 4.41 -6.10
C GLY A 95 26.24 5.27 -4.90
N CYS A 96 25.30 6.00 -4.30
CA CYS A 96 25.58 6.81 -3.11
C CYS A 96 25.82 5.95 -1.87
N ASP A 97 25.12 4.82 -1.74
CA ASP A 97 25.37 3.86 -0.68
C ASP A 97 26.79 3.27 -0.80
N TYR A 98 27.15 2.79 -1.99
CA TYR A 98 28.47 2.26 -2.29
C TYR A 98 29.58 3.28 -2.02
N ALA A 99 29.42 4.52 -2.48
CA ALA A 99 30.39 5.58 -2.20
C ALA A 99 30.57 5.84 -0.69
N ASN A 100 29.51 5.74 0.11
CA ASN A 100 29.62 5.83 1.56
C ASN A 100 30.38 4.64 2.15
N GLN A 101 30.07 3.42 1.71
CA GLN A 101 30.76 2.21 2.15
C GLN A 101 32.27 2.27 1.84
N MET A 102 32.66 2.71 0.65
CA MET A 102 34.06 2.86 0.27
C MET A 102 34.81 3.83 1.20
N ARG A 103 34.23 4.99 1.48
CA ARG A 103 34.83 5.95 2.42
C ARG A 103 34.98 5.40 3.83
N GLU A 104 34.02 4.58 4.27
CA GLU A 104 34.06 3.95 5.59
C GLU A 104 35.14 2.87 5.65
N LEU A 105 35.31 2.08 4.58
CA LEU A 105 36.36 1.08 4.47
C LEU A 105 37.75 1.72 4.45
N ASP A 106 37.98 2.73 3.61
CA ASP A 106 39.26 3.44 3.49
C ASP A 106 39.68 4.10 4.82
N GLY A 107 38.71 4.60 5.58
CA GLY A 107 38.92 5.22 6.88
C GLY A 107 38.93 4.25 8.06
N ASN A 108 38.76 2.94 7.84
CA ASN A 108 38.55 1.93 8.88
C ASN A 108 37.46 2.34 9.90
N LEU A 109 36.35 2.89 9.39
CA LEU A 109 35.23 3.41 10.16
C LEU A 109 34.09 2.40 10.26
N GLN A 110 33.27 2.53 11.31
CA GLN A 110 32.04 1.76 11.42
C GLN A 110 31.00 2.21 10.38
N GLN A 111 30.33 1.24 9.77
CA GLN A 111 29.28 1.48 8.79
C GLN A 111 28.09 2.24 9.38
N LYS A 112 27.76 3.38 8.80
CA LYS A 112 26.70 4.28 9.24
C LYS A 112 25.78 4.63 8.08
N CYS A 113 24.54 4.95 8.41
CA CYS A 113 23.62 5.50 7.44
C CYS A 113 24.18 6.84 6.89
N PRO A 114 24.23 7.02 5.56
CA PRO A 114 24.74 8.25 4.93
C PRO A 114 23.94 9.50 5.30
N LEU A 115 22.66 9.34 5.67
CA LEU A 115 21.74 10.43 5.97
C LEU A 115 21.65 10.74 7.46
N CYS A 116 21.40 9.70 8.27
CA CYS A 116 21.12 9.86 9.70
C CYS A 116 22.36 9.64 10.58
N ARG A 117 23.48 9.20 10.01
CA ARG A 117 24.75 8.83 10.68
C ARG A 117 24.63 7.79 11.82
N ARG A 118 23.46 7.17 12.00
CA ARG A 118 23.30 6.03 12.93
C ARG A 118 23.98 4.80 12.36
N LEU A 119 24.47 3.95 13.25
CA LEU A 119 25.06 2.67 12.88
C LEU A 119 24.06 1.81 12.13
N VAL A 120 24.53 1.12 11.09
CA VAL A 120 23.74 0.13 10.37
C VAL A 120 23.44 -1.05 11.32
N PRO A 121 22.19 -1.52 11.38
CA PRO A 121 21.84 -2.69 12.19
C PRO A 121 22.62 -3.93 11.73
N LYS A 122 23.12 -4.71 12.68
CA LYS A 122 23.91 -5.92 12.42
C LYS A 122 23.07 -7.18 12.32
N THR A 123 21.85 -7.16 12.86
CA THR A 123 20.96 -8.33 12.88
C THR A 123 19.60 -8.04 12.26
N GLN A 124 18.91 -9.09 11.82
CA GLN A 124 17.58 -9.00 11.23
C GLN A 124 16.54 -8.51 12.25
N GLU A 125 16.70 -8.83 13.53
CA GLU A 125 15.83 -8.35 14.61
C GLU A 125 15.94 -6.83 14.76
N GLN A 126 17.16 -6.28 14.67
CA GLN A 126 17.37 -4.83 14.71
C GLN A 126 16.76 -4.13 13.49
N VAL A 127 16.88 -4.74 12.31
CA VAL A 127 16.20 -4.28 11.08
C VAL A 127 14.69 -4.24 11.29
N LYS A 128 14.09 -5.35 11.74
CA LYS A 128 12.65 -5.45 12.00
C LYS A 128 12.19 -4.44 13.05
N MET A 129 12.94 -4.28 14.15
CA MET A 129 12.63 -3.29 15.19
C MET A 129 12.65 -1.86 14.64
N ASN A 130 13.65 -1.52 13.82
CA ASN A 130 13.72 -0.19 13.19
C ASN A 130 12.52 0.06 12.26
N ASN A 131 12.14 -0.94 11.45
CA ASN A 131 10.97 -0.84 10.59
C ASN A 131 9.67 -0.68 11.40
N LEU A 132 9.48 -1.45 12.47
CA LEU A 132 8.30 -1.33 13.35
C LEU A 132 8.20 0.06 14.01
N LYS A 133 9.32 0.63 14.46
CA LYS A 133 9.37 2.00 14.99
C LYS A 133 8.91 3.01 13.94
N ARG A 134 9.28 2.82 12.67
CA ARG A 134 8.91 3.69 11.56
C ARG A 134 7.46 3.50 11.12
N VAL A 135 6.96 2.26 11.11
CA VAL A 135 5.53 1.97 10.90
C VAL A 135 4.66 2.62 11.98
N ALA A 136 5.08 2.58 13.25
CA ALA A 136 4.37 3.26 14.33
C ALA A 136 4.33 4.79 14.14
N ALA A 137 5.33 5.36 13.45
CA ALA A 137 5.36 6.75 13.03
C ALA A 137 4.60 7.03 11.71
N ILE A 138 3.81 6.06 11.23
CA ILE A 138 2.98 6.17 10.01
C ILE A 138 3.85 6.41 8.75
N ASP A 139 5.08 5.88 8.75
CA ASP A 139 6.00 6.06 7.62
C ASP A 139 5.64 5.11 6.45
N PRO A 140 5.29 5.63 5.26
CA PRO A 140 4.83 4.82 4.13
C PRO A 140 5.93 3.92 3.55
N VAL A 141 7.19 4.37 3.58
CA VAL A 141 8.33 3.60 3.04
C VAL A 141 8.59 2.39 3.93
N ALA A 142 8.53 2.56 5.26
CA ALA A 142 8.64 1.45 6.21
C ALA A 142 7.46 0.48 6.12
N MET A 143 6.23 0.99 5.91
CA MET A 143 5.07 0.12 5.65
C MET A 143 5.28 -0.70 4.38
N CYS A 144 5.77 -0.09 3.30
CA CYS A 144 6.13 -0.81 2.08
C CYS A 144 7.13 -1.94 2.37
N GLN A 145 8.19 -1.64 3.12
CA GLN A 145 9.21 -2.64 3.47
C GLN A 145 8.64 -3.76 4.33
N MET A 146 7.78 -3.45 5.29
CA MET A 146 7.12 -4.47 6.10
C MET A 146 6.21 -5.36 5.26
N GLY A 147 5.52 -4.79 4.26
CA GLY A 147 4.76 -5.58 3.27
C GLY A 147 5.65 -6.56 2.52
N SER A 148 6.83 -6.13 2.04
CA SER A 148 7.79 -7.00 1.36
C SER A 148 8.34 -8.10 2.26
N ILE A 149 8.60 -7.80 3.53
CA ILE A 149 9.02 -8.80 4.52
C ILE A 149 7.93 -9.87 4.69
N ARG A 150 6.67 -9.46 4.88
CA ARG A 150 5.54 -10.39 5.04
C ARG A 150 5.28 -11.22 3.79
N PHE A 151 5.44 -10.61 2.62
CA PHE A 151 5.36 -11.31 1.34
C PHE A 151 6.39 -12.44 1.26
N ASN A 152 7.65 -12.17 1.63
CA ASN A 152 8.72 -13.16 1.64
C ASN A 152 8.51 -14.25 2.70
N ASP A 153 7.86 -13.91 3.82
CA ASP A 153 7.43 -14.87 4.84
C ASP A 153 6.22 -15.74 4.37
N GLY A 154 5.65 -15.46 3.19
CA GLY A 154 4.46 -16.15 2.65
C GLY A 154 3.12 -15.63 3.19
N ASP A 155 3.14 -14.59 4.03
CA ASP A 155 1.96 -13.95 4.60
C ASP A 155 1.44 -12.84 3.67
N TYR A 156 0.78 -13.26 2.60
CA TYR A 156 0.28 -12.37 1.55
C TYR A 156 -0.84 -11.45 2.01
N ASP A 157 -1.67 -11.90 2.96
CA ASP A 157 -2.78 -11.10 3.50
C ASP A 157 -2.24 -9.90 4.29
N THR A 158 -1.28 -10.14 5.18
CA THR A 158 -0.64 -9.05 5.93
C THR A 158 0.20 -8.16 5.01
N ALA A 159 0.85 -8.73 3.99
CA ALA A 159 1.57 -7.95 2.98
C ALA A 159 0.62 -6.98 2.24
N PHE A 160 -0.54 -7.48 1.81
CA PHE A 160 -1.59 -6.69 1.17
C PHE A 160 -2.06 -5.55 2.08
N GLU A 161 -2.27 -5.80 3.37
CA GLU A 161 -2.68 -4.75 4.32
C GLU A 161 -1.64 -3.63 4.45
N TYR A 162 -0.37 -3.99 4.58
CA TYR A 162 0.72 -3.01 4.69
C TYR A 162 0.83 -2.17 3.42
N TRP A 163 0.85 -2.79 2.25
CA TRP A 163 0.95 -2.06 1.00
C TRP A 163 -0.29 -1.21 0.72
N THR A 164 -1.50 -1.67 1.07
CA THR A 164 -2.72 -0.87 0.95
C THR A 164 -2.64 0.40 1.80
N LYS A 165 -2.14 0.31 3.04
CA LYS A 165 -1.95 1.48 3.91
C LYS A 165 -0.91 2.43 3.33
N ALA A 166 0.23 1.92 2.88
CA ALA A 166 1.31 2.71 2.29
C ALA A 166 0.89 3.41 0.98
N THR A 167 0.15 2.71 0.12
CA THR A 167 -0.47 3.27 -1.08
C THR A 167 -1.44 4.41 -0.74
N GLY A 168 -2.27 4.26 0.30
CA GLY A 168 -3.15 5.33 0.79
C GLY A 168 -2.39 6.59 1.27
N LEU A 169 -1.09 6.46 1.53
CA LEU A 169 -0.18 7.54 1.89
C LEU A 169 0.72 8.00 0.72
N GLY A 170 0.47 7.51 -0.50
CA GLY A 170 1.19 7.91 -1.72
C GLY A 170 2.46 7.11 -2.03
N ASP A 171 2.72 5.98 -1.35
CA ASP A 171 3.89 5.15 -1.68
C ASP A 171 3.73 4.44 -3.03
N VAL A 172 4.54 4.85 -4.00
CA VAL A 172 4.52 4.30 -5.36
C VAL A 172 5.02 2.85 -5.41
N GLY A 173 5.99 2.48 -4.56
CA GLY A 173 6.47 1.09 -4.51
C GLY A 173 5.41 0.10 -4.04
N SER A 174 4.58 0.52 -3.09
CA SER A 174 3.46 -0.28 -2.59
C SER A 174 2.39 -0.48 -3.65
N HIS A 175 2.12 0.54 -4.49
CA HIS A 175 1.27 0.37 -5.67
C HIS A 175 1.84 -0.71 -6.61
N TYR A 176 3.13 -0.66 -6.91
CA TYR A 176 3.79 -1.67 -7.74
C TYR A 176 3.71 -3.07 -7.10
N ASN A 177 3.97 -3.20 -5.80
CA ASN A 177 3.91 -4.49 -5.11
C ASN A 177 2.49 -5.07 -5.06
N LEU A 178 1.47 -4.25 -4.83
CA LEU A 178 0.07 -4.66 -4.94
C LEU A 178 -0.24 -5.17 -6.36
N SER A 179 0.22 -4.48 -7.39
CA SER A 179 0.03 -4.94 -8.77
C SER A 179 0.63 -6.33 -9.03
N LEU A 180 1.78 -6.63 -8.41
CA LEU A 180 2.43 -7.93 -8.51
C LEU A 180 1.64 -9.04 -7.80
N LEU A 181 1.05 -8.78 -6.63
CA LEU A 181 0.19 -9.75 -5.94
C LEU A 181 -0.96 -10.20 -6.83
N TYR A 182 -1.65 -9.23 -7.46
CA TYR A 182 -2.79 -9.52 -8.34
C TYR A 182 -2.37 -10.22 -9.62
N LYS A 183 -1.29 -9.77 -10.27
CA LYS A 183 -0.75 -10.42 -11.47
C LYS A 183 -0.43 -11.89 -11.21
N LYS A 184 0.12 -12.21 -10.03
CA LYS A 184 0.48 -13.57 -9.64
C LYS A 184 -0.68 -14.36 -9.02
N GLY A 185 -1.75 -13.70 -8.56
CA GLY A 185 -2.87 -14.32 -7.86
C GLY A 185 -2.48 -14.85 -6.47
N LEU A 186 -1.55 -14.16 -5.78
CA LEU A 186 -1.06 -14.55 -4.46
C LEU A 186 -1.87 -13.81 -3.38
N GLY A 187 -2.55 -14.54 -2.49
CA GLY A 187 -3.37 -13.95 -1.41
C GLY A 187 -4.65 -13.23 -1.87
N VAL A 188 -4.89 -13.11 -3.18
CA VAL A 188 -6.06 -12.45 -3.77
C VAL A 188 -6.66 -13.31 -4.88
N GLU A 189 -8.00 -13.30 -5.00
CA GLU A 189 -8.70 -14.04 -6.05
C GLU A 189 -8.26 -13.55 -7.43
N LYS A 190 -7.81 -14.47 -8.30
CA LYS A 190 -7.22 -14.16 -9.60
C LYS A 190 -8.30 -13.64 -10.56
N ASP A 191 -8.45 -12.33 -10.67
CA ASP A 191 -9.36 -11.75 -11.65
C ASP A 191 -8.67 -11.63 -13.03
N LYS A 192 -9.00 -12.55 -13.94
CA LYS A 192 -8.43 -12.63 -15.30
C LYS A 192 -8.68 -11.36 -16.12
N LYS A 193 -9.68 -10.53 -15.78
CA LYS A 193 -9.95 -9.25 -16.46
C LYS A 193 -8.95 -8.15 -16.10
N ASN A 194 -8.28 -8.30 -14.95
CA ASN A 194 -7.45 -7.26 -14.34
C ASN A 194 -5.95 -7.39 -14.65
N SER A 195 -5.56 -8.44 -15.38
CA SER A 195 -4.15 -8.75 -15.69
C SER A 195 -3.52 -7.86 -16.78
N CYS A 196 -4.31 -7.13 -17.57
CA CYS A 196 -3.80 -6.42 -18.76
C CYS A 196 -3.43 -4.94 -18.56
N VAL A 197 -3.74 -4.32 -17.42
CA VAL A 197 -3.56 -2.85 -17.29
C VAL A 197 -2.13 -2.44 -16.90
N ILE A 198 -1.30 -3.37 -16.40
CA ILE A 198 -0.01 -3.03 -15.78
C ILE A 198 1.13 -3.71 -16.54
N SER A 199 1.33 -3.27 -17.78
CA SER A 199 2.60 -3.41 -18.51
C SER A 199 3.13 -2.02 -18.78
N PHE A 200 4.00 -1.52 -17.90
CA PHE A 200 4.81 -0.35 -18.21
C PHE A 200 5.87 -0.78 -19.22
N GLY A 201 5.61 -0.55 -20.51
CA GLY A 201 6.52 -0.87 -21.60
C GLY A 201 5.88 -0.67 -22.97
N SER A 202 6.10 0.52 -23.55
CA SER A 202 6.22 0.80 -24.98
C SER A 202 5.22 0.12 -25.94
N GLY A 203 4.07 0.76 -26.21
CA GLY A 203 3.33 0.49 -27.46
C GLY A 203 1.83 0.23 -27.38
N CYS A 204 1.15 0.44 -26.24
CA CYS A 204 -0.31 0.37 -26.20
C CYS A 204 -0.92 1.76 -26.00
N HIS A 205 -1.44 2.31 -27.09
CA HIS A 205 -2.21 3.54 -27.14
C HIS A 205 -3.52 3.36 -26.34
N TRP A 206 -3.53 3.78 -25.08
CA TRP A 206 -4.74 3.78 -24.25
C TRP A 206 -5.69 4.89 -24.73
N ARG A 207 -6.71 4.52 -25.51
CA ARG A 207 -7.91 5.36 -25.69
C ARG A 207 -8.73 5.24 -24.40
N GLY A 208 -8.95 6.34 -23.68
CA GLY A 208 -9.96 6.38 -22.61
C GLY A 208 -11.39 6.35 -23.18
N PRO A 209 -12.40 6.64 -22.35
CA PRO A 209 -12.87 5.87 -21.20
C PRO A 209 -13.93 4.83 -21.66
N ILE A 210 -14.04 3.68 -20.99
CA ILE A 210 -15.26 2.85 -21.10
C ILE A 210 -15.98 2.83 -19.75
N ILE A 211 -16.92 3.77 -19.66
CA ILE A 211 -18.03 3.77 -18.73
C ILE A 211 -18.96 2.58 -19.07
N LEU A 212 -19.41 1.87 -18.03
CA LEU A 212 -20.59 0.99 -17.93
C LEU A 212 -20.70 -0.23 -18.86
N GLN A 213 -20.68 -1.42 -18.26
CA GLN A 213 -21.77 -2.38 -18.49
C GLN A 213 -22.20 -3.04 -17.17
N THR A 214 -23.38 -2.63 -16.74
CA THR A 214 -24.23 -3.20 -15.69
C THR A 214 -24.59 -4.67 -15.94
N ARG A 215 -24.68 -5.44 -14.85
CA ARG A 215 -25.54 -6.64 -14.63
C ARG A 215 -25.55 -7.72 -15.72
N LYS A 216 -25.24 -8.95 -15.31
CA LYS A 216 -26.25 -10.04 -15.31
C LYS A 216 -25.98 -11.00 -14.15
N MET A 217 -26.98 -11.13 -13.29
CA MET A 217 -27.14 -12.33 -12.48
C MET A 217 -27.46 -13.46 -13.45
N VAL A 218 -26.75 -14.58 -13.33
CA VAL A 218 -27.20 -15.90 -13.79
C VAL A 218 -27.24 -16.70 -12.50
N GLY A 219 -28.40 -16.96 -11.87
CA GLY A 219 -29.61 -17.48 -12.47
C GLY A 219 -29.48 -19.00 -12.49
N LYS A 220 -30.00 -19.66 -11.44
CA LYS A 220 -30.14 -21.12 -11.37
C LYS A 220 -30.63 -21.67 -12.72
N ARG A 221 -30.10 -22.82 -13.13
CA ARG A 221 -30.88 -23.79 -13.91
C ARG A 221 -30.82 -25.12 -13.18
N GLU A 222 -31.97 -25.47 -12.65
CA GLU A 222 -32.43 -26.85 -12.53
C GLU A 222 -32.47 -27.45 -13.94
N GLN A 223 -31.89 -28.62 -14.08
CA GLN A 223 -32.46 -29.80 -14.74
C GLN A 223 -31.67 -31.02 -14.24
#